data_AF-A0A1C6IFC1-F1
#
_entry.id   AF-A0A1C6IFC1-F1
#
_cell.length_a   1.000
_cell.length_b   1.000
_cell.length_c   1.000
_cell.angle_alpha   90.00
_cell.angle_beta   90.00
_cell.angle_gamma   90.00
#
_symmetry.space_group_name_H-M   'P 1'
#
loop_
_entity.id
_entity.type
_entity.pdbx_description
1 polymer ?
#
loop_
_entity_poly.entity_id
_entity_poly.type
_entity_poly.pdbx_seq_one_letter_code
_entity_poly.pdbx_strand_id
1 'polypeptide(L)' 'MIRKGRIRRLMPVECWRLQGFTTEQFEKVATAGMSDAQIYKQAGNSITVNVVEAIARNLLKFDEEENANGTGN' A
#
# COMPACT_ATOMS: atom_id res chain seq x y z
N MET A 1 18.27 -0.48 -8.31
CA MET A 1 17.89 -1.62 -9.18
C MET A 1 18.78 -1.61 -10.42
N ILE A 2 19.41 -2.73 -10.77
CA ILE A 2 20.42 -2.81 -11.85
C ILE A 2 19.74 -3.29 -13.14
N ARG A 3 19.91 -2.58 -14.25
CA ARG A 3 19.48 -3.02 -15.59
C ARG A 3 20.66 -2.87 -16.55
N LYS A 4 21.08 -3.98 -17.19
CA LYS A 4 22.28 -4.02 -18.07
C LYS A 4 23.54 -3.44 -17.41
N GLY A 5 23.77 -3.77 -16.14
CA GLY A 5 24.97 -3.34 -15.39
C GLY A 5 24.98 -1.88 -14.92
N ARG A 6 23.92 -1.09 -15.16
CA ARG A 6 23.82 0.31 -14.72
C ARG A 6 22.77 0.48 -13.63
N ILE A 7 23.06 1.35 -12.66
CA ILE A 7 22.11 1.78 -11.64
C ILE A 7 21.06 2.66 -12.32
N ARG A 8 19.78 2.33 -12.10
CA ARG A 8 18.64 3.16 -12.51
C ARG A 8 17.70 3.45 -11.35
N ARG A 9 16.88 4.49 -11.52
CA ARG A 9 15.74 4.77 -10.64
C ARG A 9 14.69 3.66 -10.75
N LEU A 10 13.92 3.50 -9.67
CA LEU A 10 12.77 2.60 -9.65
C LEU A 10 11.67 3.15 -10.56
N MET A 11 11.01 2.26 -11.27
CA MET A 11 9.81 2.58 -12.05
C MET A 11 8.63 2.76 -11.09
N PRO A 12 7.59 3.54 -11.46
CA PRO A 12 6.40 3.72 -10.63
C PRO A 12 5.77 2.39 -10.17
N VAL A 13 5.66 1.40 -11.07
CA VAL A 13 5.14 0.07 -10.75
C VAL A 13 5.98 -0.68 -9.69
N GLU A 14 7.30 -0.47 -9.67
CA GLU A 14 8.20 -1.08 -8.70
C GLU A 14 8.01 -0.43 -7.33
N CYS A 15 7.84 0.89 -7.28
CA CYS A 15 7.52 1.61 -6.04
C CYS A 15 6.15 1.19 -5.48
N TRP A 16 5.16 0.96 -6.33
CA TRP A 16 3.83 0.48 -5.90
C TRP A 16 3.89 -0.92 -5.30
N ARG A 17 4.63 -1.83 -5.93
CA ARG A 17 4.86 -3.17 -5.38
C ARG A 17 5.61 -3.14 -4.05
N LEU A 18 6.58 -2.25 -3.89
CA LEU A 18 7.28 -2.06 -2.62
C LEU A 18 6.34 -1.62 -1.49
N GLN A 19 5.32 -0.82 -1.80
CA GLN A 19 4.29 -0.43 -0.85
C GLN A 19 3.25 -1.54 -0.57
N GLY A 20 3.30 -2.66 -1.29
CA GLY A 20 2.34 -3.77 -1.13
C GLY A 20 1.09 -3.67 -2.00
N PHE A 21 1.05 -2.73 -2.97
CA PHE A 21 -0.06 -2.66 -3.93
C PHE A 21 0.07 -3.72 -5.03
N THR A 22 -1.06 -4.22 -5.52
CA THR A 22 -1.09 -5.19 -6.61
C THR A 22 -0.88 -4.51 -7.97
N THR A 23 -0.44 -5.28 -8.97
CA THR A 23 -0.24 -4.76 -10.33
C THR A 23 -1.56 -4.29 -10.95
N GLU A 24 -2.66 -4.97 -10.64
CA GLU A 24 -4.01 -4.58 -11.11
C GLU A 24 -4.46 -3.22 -10.57
N GLN A 25 -4.14 -2.91 -9.31
CA GLN A 25 -4.42 -1.59 -8.73
C GLN A 25 -3.63 -0.49 -9.45
N PHE A 26 -2.36 -0.77 -9.77
CA PHE A 26 -1.53 0.14 -10.56
C PHE A 26 -2.10 0.34 -11.97
N GLU A 27 -2.48 -0.74 -12.66
CA GLU A 27 -3.04 -0.68 -14.02
C GLU A 27 -4.35 0.11 -14.08
N LYS A 28 -5.21 -0.03 -13.07
CA LYS A 28 -6.44 0.79 -12.96
C LYS A 28 -6.12 2.28 -12.91
N VAL A 29 -5.13 2.68 -12.11
CA VAL A 29 -4.72 4.09 -11.98
C VAL A 29 -4.00 4.60 -13.22
N ALA A 30 -3.17 3.76 -13.84
CA ALA A 30 -2.55 4.08 -15.13
C ALA A 30 -3.60 4.27 -16.24
N THR A 31 -4.61 3.41 -16.28
CA THR A 31 -5.72 3.48 -17.26
C THR A 31 -6.63 4.68 -17.02
N ALA A 32 -6.72 5.17 -15.79
CA ALA A 32 -7.43 6.40 -15.45
C ALA A 32 -6.76 7.68 -16.00
N GLY A 33 -5.65 7.56 -16.74
CA GLY A 33 -5.00 8.67 -17.43
C GLY A 33 -4.01 9.46 -16.56
N MET A 34 -3.60 8.92 -15.42
CA MET A 34 -2.57 9.56 -14.58
C MET A 34 -1.18 9.40 -15.21
N SER A 35 -0.39 10.48 -15.16
CA SER A 35 1.00 10.42 -15.64
C SER A 35 1.91 9.63 -14.70
N ASP A 36 2.97 9.04 -15.24
CA ASP A 36 3.98 8.30 -14.47
C ASP A 36 4.55 9.09 -13.29
N ALA A 37 4.73 10.41 -13.44
CA ALA A 37 5.22 11.29 -12.39
C ALA A 37 4.22 11.41 -11.22
N GLN A 38 2.92 11.49 -11.53
CA GLN A 38 1.86 11.54 -10.52
C GLN A 38 1.73 10.20 -9.80
N ILE A 39 1.76 9.09 -10.54
CA ILE A 39 1.70 7.73 -9.98
C ILE A 39 2.91 7.45 -9.09
N TYR A 40 4.10 7.92 -9.50
CA TYR A 40 5.31 7.85 -8.69
C TYR A 40 5.17 8.64 -7.37
N LYS A 41 4.61 9.85 -7.43
CA LYS A 41 4.35 10.67 -6.23
C LYS A 41 3.33 10.03 -5.30
N GLN A 42 2.29 9.39 -5.84
CA GLN A 42 1.33 8.62 -5.05
C GLN A 42 2.01 7.45 -4.34
N ALA A 43 2.91 6.73 -5.01
CA ALA A 43 3.66 5.65 -4.37
C ALA A 43 4.51 6.14 -3.19
N GLY A 44 5.12 7.33 -3.32
CA GLY A 44 5.96 7.93 -2.27
C GLY A 44 5.17 8.51 -1.10
N ASN A 45 3.97 9.05 -1.36
CA ASN A 45 3.09 9.60 -0.33
C ASN A 45 2.15 8.55 0.29
N SER A 46 2.10 7.34 -0.26
CA SER A 46 1.26 6.27 0.24
C SER A 46 1.87 5.58 1.45
N ILE A 47 1.02 4.99 2.28
CA ILE A 47 1.43 4.12 3.37
C ILE A 47 1.52 2.67 2.86
N THR A 48 2.50 1.92 3.36
CA THR A 48 2.68 0.51 3.06
C THR A 48 1.46 -0.30 3.52
N VAL A 49 0.82 -1.00 2.59
CA VAL A 49 -0.43 -1.77 2.78
C VAL A 49 -0.30 -2.74 3.96
N ASN A 50 0.82 -3.46 4.05
CA ASN A 50 1.08 -4.43 5.10
C ASN A 50 1.01 -3.83 6.52
N VAL A 51 1.44 -2.56 6.67
CA VAL A 51 1.43 -1.87 7.97
C VAL A 51 0.00 -1.50 8.35
N VAL A 52 -0.77 -0.95 7.42
CA VAL A 52 -2.18 -0.61 7.64
C VAL A 52 -2.99 -1.86 7.98
N GLU A 53 -2.77 -2.95 7.26
CA GLU A 53 -3.45 -4.21 7.56
C GLU A 53 -3.11 -4.74 8.95
N ALA A 54 -1.86 -4.63 9.40
CA ALA A 54 -1.48 -5.06 10.74
C ALA A 54 -2.16 -4.21 11.83
N ILE A 55 -2.23 -2.89 11.62
CA ILE A 55 -2.93 -1.96 12.52
C ILE A 55 -4.43 -2.30 12.55
N ALA A 56 -5.06 -2.47 11.38
CA ALA A 56 -6.47 -2.80 11.27
C ALA A 56 -6.82 -4.12 11.96
N ARG A 57 -6.00 -5.17 11.79
CA ARG A 57 -6.19 -6.45 12.49
C ARG A 57 -6.10 -6.30 14.01
N ASN A 58 -5.19 -5.45 14.51
CA ASN A 58 -5.09 -5.21 15.95
C ASN A 58 -6.29 -4.41 16.49
N LEU A 59 -6.79 -3.43 15.73
CA LEU A 59 -7.98 -2.68 16.09
C LEU A 59 -9.22 -3.57 16.13
N LEU A 60 -9.39 -4.48 15.17
CA LEU A 60 -10.51 -5.42 15.16
C LEU A 60 -10.48 -6.37 16.36
N LYS A 61 -9.30 -6.88 16.74
CA LYS A 61 -9.17 -7.71 17.95
C LYS A 61 -9.53 -6.94 19.22
N PHE A 62 -9.09 -5.70 19.34
CA PHE A 62 -9.42 -4.84 20.46
C PHE A 62 -10.93 -4.57 20.54
N ASP A 63 -11.57 -4.29 19.39
CA ASP A 63 -13.02 -4.08 19.33
C ASP A 63 -13.80 -5.36 19.69
N GLU A 64 -13.34 -6.53 19.26
CA GLU A 64 -13.92 -7.83 19.67
C GLU A 64 -13.77 -8.08 21.18
N GLU A 65 -12.61 -7.77 21.78
CA GLU A 65 -12.36 -7.90 23.22
C GLU A 65 -13.22 -6.92 24.05
N GLU A 66 -13.32 -5.65 23.64
CA GLU A 66 -14.19 -4.66 24.29
C GLU A 66 -15.67 -5.05 24.20
N ASN A 67 -16.14 -5.52 23.04
CA ASN A 67 -17.52 -5.98 22.88
C ASN A 67 -17.81 -7.26 23.69
N ALA A 68 -16.82 -8.15 23.85
CA ALA A 68 -16.95 -9.33 24.71
C ALA A 68 -16.98 -8.95 26.20
N ASN A 69 -16.23 -7.93 26.62
CA ASN A 69 -16.18 -7.45 28.01
C ASN A 69 -17.34 -6.47 28.35
N GLY A 70 -17.95 -5.85 27.34
CA GLY A 70 -19.03 -4.86 27.47
C GLY A 70 -20.43 -5.42 27.76
N THR A 71 -20.59 -6.73 27.90
CA THR A 71 -21.86 -7.34 28.39
C THR A 71 -22.00 -7.31 29.92
N GLY A 72 -21.09 -6.64 30.63
CA GLY A 72 -21.13 -6.44 32.08
C GLY A 72 -21.22 -4.97 32.49
N ASN A 73 -22.32 -4.29 32.16
CA ASN A 73 -22.85 -3.14 32.91
C ASN A 73 -24.34 -2.99 32.68
#